data_AF-A0A956Y391-F1
#
_entry.id   AF-A0A956Y391-F1
#
_cell.length_a   1.000
_cell.length_b   1.000
_cell.length_c   1.000
_cell.angle_alpha   90.00
_cell.angle_beta   90.00
_cell.angle_gamma   90.00
#
_symmetry.space_group_name_H-M   'P 1'
#
loop_
_entity.id
_entity.type
_entity.pdbx_description
1 polymer ?
#
loop_
_entity_poly.entity_id
_entity_poly.type
_entity_poly.pdbx_seq_one_letter_code
_entity_poly.pdbx_strand_id
1 'polypeptide(L)'
;EHIAMKEADQEQGNFWGYADLVVSRFALGKIEEAEQALKIAVAIAPFDSPYMLSSLADTLRELTDVVEPDTVPPLNAAIASLEMEQKRRQNLPDMPEGDSDE
;
A
#
# COMPACT_ATOMS: atom_id res chain seq x y z
N GLU A 1 -3.75 13.82 -23.34
CA GLU A 1 -4.22 12.52 -22.80
C GLU A 1 -3.17 11.41 -22.74
N HIS A 2 -2.29 11.20 -23.72
CA HIS A 2 -1.37 10.04 -23.69
C HIS A 2 -0.22 10.07 -22.66
N ILE A 3 0.08 11.20 -22.02
CA ILE A 3 1.21 11.31 -21.07
C ILE A 3 0.81 10.83 -19.66
N ALA A 4 -0.36 11.22 -19.17
CA ALA A 4 -0.85 10.82 -17.85
C ALA A 4 -1.02 9.30 -17.70
N MET A 5 -1.49 8.63 -18.76
CA MET A 5 -1.70 7.18 -18.74
C MET A 5 -0.38 6.39 -18.65
N LYS A 6 0.71 6.93 -19.22
CA LYS A 6 2.02 6.26 -19.24
C LYS A 6 2.79 6.42 -17.92
N GLU A 7 2.60 7.54 -17.23
CA GLU A 7 3.16 7.77 -15.89
C GLU A 7 2.41 6.94 -14.85
N ALA A 8 1.07 6.90 -14.92
CA ALA A 8 0.25 6.05 -14.06
C ALA A 8 0.61 4.55 -14.20
N ASP A 9 0.89 4.06 -15.41
CA ASP A 9 1.30 2.65 -15.61
C ASP A 9 2.69 2.33 -15.02
N GLN A 10 3.63 3.28 -15.05
CA GLN A 10 4.95 3.13 -14.42
C GLN A 10 4.85 3.15 -12.89
N GLU A 11 4.00 4.02 -12.34
CA GLU A 11 3.74 4.10 -10.90
C GLU A 11 3.01 2.86 -10.38
N GLN A 12 2.05 2.32 -11.13
CA GLN A 12 1.39 1.06 -10.80
C GLN A 12 2.38 -0.11 -10.76
N GLY A 13 3.30 -0.20 -11.73
CA GLY A 13 4.36 -1.21 -11.72
C GLY A 13 5.30 -1.10 -10.52
N ASN A 14 5.57 0.12 -10.05
CA ASN A 14 6.37 0.35 -8.85
C ASN A 14 5.60 -0.05 -7.57
N PHE A 15 4.32 0.29 -7.45
CA PHE A 15 3.51 -0.13 -6.30
C PHE A 15 3.43 -1.65 -6.17
N TRP A 16 3.02 -2.35 -7.23
CA TRP A 16 2.82 -3.80 -7.18
C TRP A 16 4.12 -4.56 -6.90
N GLY A 17 5.26 -4.07 -7.41
CA GLY A 17 6.57 -4.64 -7.06
C GLY A 17 6.90 -4.55 -5.57
N TYR A 18 6.58 -3.42 -4.92
CA TYR A 18 6.74 -3.30 -3.47
C TYR A 18 5.68 -4.10 -2.70
N ALA A 19 4.44 -4.19 -3.19
CA ALA A 19 3.39 -5.03 -2.60
C ALA A 19 3.82 -6.51 -2.57
N ASP A 20 4.30 -7.05 -3.69
CA ASP A 20 4.82 -8.42 -3.77
C ASP A 20 6.02 -8.63 -2.84
N LEU A 21 6.89 -7.63 -2.73
CA LEU A 21 8.02 -7.67 -1.80
C LEU A 21 7.54 -7.73 -0.34
N VAL A 22 6.54 -6.92 0.05
CA VAL A 22 5.96 -6.95 1.40
C VAL A 22 5.43 -8.36 1.73
N VAL A 23 4.58 -8.90 0.85
CA VAL A 23 3.98 -10.24 1.02
C VAL A 23 5.07 -11.30 1.14
N SER A 24 6.06 -11.28 0.23
CA SER A 24 7.16 -12.23 0.23
C SER A 24 8.02 -12.16 1.50
N ARG A 25 8.25 -10.95 2.03
CA ARG A 25 9.06 -10.78 3.24
C ARG A 25 8.32 -11.25 4.49
N PHE A 26 7.01 -10.98 4.60
CA PHE A 26 6.20 -11.55 5.67
C PHE A 26 6.15 -13.09 5.58
N ALA A 27 5.93 -13.64 4.38
CA ALA A 27 5.91 -15.10 4.18
C ALA A 27 7.22 -15.79 4.61
N LEU A 28 8.35 -15.08 4.52
CA LEU A 28 9.67 -15.56 4.95
C LEU A 28 10.01 -15.23 6.42
N GLY A 29 9.09 -14.63 7.18
CA GLY A 29 9.33 -14.19 8.56
C GLY A 29 10.32 -13.02 8.68
N LYS A 30 10.63 -12.32 7.58
CA LYS A 30 11.57 -11.19 7.53
C LYS A 30 10.85 -9.89 7.87
N ILE A 31 10.42 -9.76 9.13
CA ILE A 31 9.48 -8.72 9.58
C ILE A 31 10.02 -7.31 9.31
N GLU A 32 11.26 -7.01 9.70
CA GLU A 32 11.84 -5.67 9.52
C GLU A 32 11.93 -5.25 8.05
N GLU A 33 12.29 -6.19 7.17
CA GLU A 33 12.36 -5.95 5.73
C GLU A 33 10.96 -5.75 5.13
N ALA A 34 9.96 -6.50 5.62
CA ALA A 34 8.57 -6.35 5.21
C ALA A 34 8.03 -4.97 5.58
N GLU A 35 8.30 -4.50 6.81
CA GLU A 35 7.89 -3.18 7.27
C GLU A 35 8.54 -2.04 6.48
N GLN A 36 9.81 -2.18 6.08
CA GLN A 36 10.48 -1.21 5.22
C GLN A 36 9.83 -1.14 3.84
N ALA A 37 9.57 -2.30 3.21
CA ALA A 37 8.88 -2.37 1.93
C ALA A 37 7.46 -1.80 2.02
N LEU A 38 6.75 -2.04 3.15
CA LEU A 38 5.39 -1.57 3.37
C LEU A 38 5.33 -0.05 3.44
N LYS A 39 6.29 0.59 4.12
CA LYS A 39 6.40 2.05 4.17
C LYS A 39 6.56 2.65 2.77
N ILE A 40 7.35 2.00 1.91
CA ILE A 40 7.54 2.44 0.53
C ILE A 40 6.26 2.23 -0.27
N ALA A 41 5.64 1.05 -0.21
CA ALA A 41 4.39 0.74 -0.89
C ALA A 41 3.29 1.75 -0.55
N VAL A 42 3.14 2.09 0.74
CA VAL A 42 2.20 3.11 1.19
C VAL A 42 2.53 4.50 0.63
N ALA A 43 3.80 4.90 0.66
CA ALA A 43 4.23 6.21 0.20
C ALA A 43 4.02 6.43 -1.31
N ILE A 44 4.16 5.37 -2.12
CA ILE A 44 4.02 5.45 -3.58
C ILE A 44 2.63 5.04 -4.07
N ALA A 45 1.75 4.54 -3.19
CA ALA A 45 0.39 4.19 -3.57
C ALA A 45 -0.35 5.44 -4.08
N PRO A 46 -0.94 5.40 -5.29
CA PRO A 46 -1.71 6.53 -5.82
C PRO A 46 -2.91 6.87 -4.94
N PHE A 47 -3.29 8.15 -4.88
CA PHE A 47 -4.46 8.61 -4.12
C PHE A 47 -5.78 8.30 -4.84
N ASP A 48 -5.78 8.35 -6.16
CA ASP A 48 -6.94 8.07 -7.03
C ASP A 48 -7.26 6.57 -7.16
N SER A 49 -6.35 5.72 -6.68
CA SER A 49 -6.42 4.26 -6.77
C SER A 49 -6.47 3.61 -5.37
N PRO A 50 -7.48 3.93 -4.53
CA PRO A 50 -7.55 3.44 -3.15
C PRO A 50 -7.63 1.91 -3.07
N TYR A 51 -8.10 1.27 -4.13
CA TYR A 51 -8.20 -0.18 -4.22
C TYR A 51 -6.85 -0.88 -4.04
N MET A 52 -5.74 -0.24 -4.42
CA MET A 52 -4.40 -0.83 -4.35
C MET A 52 -3.99 -1.17 -2.91
N LEU A 53 -4.25 -0.25 -1.97
CA LEU A 53 -3.96 -0.48 -0.56
C LEU A 53 -4.88 -1.56 0.05
N SER A 54 -6.14 -1.62 -0.37
CA SER A 54 -7.07 -2.68 0.11
C SER A 54 -6.69 -4.04 -0.45
N SER A 55 -6.29 -4.12 -1.71
CA SER A 55 -5.82 -5.37 -2.31
C SER A 55 -4.58 -5.91 -1.59
N LEU A 56 -3.63 -5.05 -1.22
CA LEU A 56 -2.51 -5.47 -0.40
C LEU A 56 -2.96 -5.93 1.00
N ALA A 57 -3.87 -5.20 1.65
CA ALA A 57 -4.39 -5.59 2.96
C ALA A 57 -5.11 -6.94 2.94
N ASP A 58 -5.90 -7.21 1.89
CA ASP A 58 -6.61 -8.47 1.69
C ASP A 58 -5.62 -9.63 1.46
N THR A 59 -4.60 -9.45 0.62
CA THR A 59 -3.54 -10.44 0.43
C THR A 59 -2.79 -10.73 1.73
N LEU A 60 -2.48 -9.71 2.53
CA LEU A 60 -1.84 -9.91 3.84
C LEU A 60 -2.75 -10.65 4.82
N ARG A 61 -4.07 -10.46 4.73
CA ARG A 61 -5.05 -11.19 5.54
C ARG A 61 -5.07 -12.67 5.17
N GLU A 62 -5.10 -13.00 3.88
CA GLU A 62 -4.98 -14.39 3.40
C GLU A 62 -3.65 -15.03 3.84
N LEU A 63 -2.56 -14.24 3.85
CA LEU A 63 -1.25 -14.72 4.28
C LEU A 63 -1.24 -15.16 5.76
N THR A 64 -2.10 -14.58 6.62
CA THR A 64 -2.17 -14.97 8.04
C THR A 64 -2.55 -16.43 8.27
N ASP A 65 -3.22 -17.06 7.30
CA ASP A 65 -3.66 -18.45 7.40
C ASP A 65 -2.54 -19.47 7.13
N VAL A 66 -1.42 -19.04 6.53
CA VAL A 66 -0.38 -19.94 6.01
C VAL A 66 1.03 -19.67 6.55
N VAL A 67 1.21 -18.63 7.34
CA VAL A 67 2.50 -18.31 7.98
C VAL A 67 2.63 -18.90 9.39
N GLU A 68 3.86 -18.90 9.90
CA GLU A 68 4.13 -19.23 11.30
C GLU A 68 3.34 -18.30 12.25
N PRO A 69 2.83 -18.81 13.40
CA PRO A 69 2.03 -18.03 14.35
C PRO A 69 2.70 -16.74 14.83
N ASP A 70 4.02 -16.74 14.98
CA ASP A 70 4.80 -15.57 15.42
C ASP A 70 4.82 -14.44 14.38
N THR A 71 4.52 -14.74 13.11
CA THR A 71 4.40 -13.76 12.02
C THR A 71 3.02 -13.10 11.98
N VAL A 72 2.00 -13.70 12.59
CA VAL A 72 0.62 -13.19 12.55
C VAL A 72 0.45 -11.83 13.24
N PRO A 73 1.02 -11.57 14.43
CA PRO A 73 0.91 -10.25 15.07
C PRO A 73 1.46 -9.08 14.22
N PRO A 74 2.67 -9.13 13.64
CA PRO A 74 3.16 -8.05 12.79
C PRO A 74 2.39 -7.94 11.47
N LEU A 75 1.88 -9.05 10.91
CA LEU A 75 0.97 -9.00 9.75
C LEU A 75 -0.32 -8.24 10.07
N ASN A 76 -0.95 -8.52 11.21
CA ASN A 76 -2.15 -7.80 11.64
C ASN A 76 -1.89 -6.30 11.85
N ALA A 77 -0.71 -5.93 12.37
CA ALA A 77 -0.31 -4.54 12.50
C ALA A 77 -0.14 -3.86 11.12
N ALA A 78 0.44 -4.56 10.14
CA ALA A 78 0.56 -4.08 8.77
C ALA A 78 -0.81 -3.87 8.10
N ILE A 79 -1.73 -4.82 8.24
CA ILE A 79 -3.11 -4.72 7.73
C ILE A 79 -3.81 -3.50 8.34
N ALA A 80 -3.74 -3.34 9.66
CA ALA A 80 -4.35 -2.20 10.35
C ALA A 80 -3.76 -0.85 9.86
N SER A 81 -2.45 -0.81 9.60
CA SER A 81 -1.78 0.38 9.04
C SER A 81 -2.32 0.77 7.66
N LEU A 82 -2.50 -0.21 6.78
CA LEU A 82 -3.07 0.01 5.44
C LEU A 82 -4.51 0.54 5.53
N GLU A 83 -5.34 -0.05 6.38
CA GLU A 83 -6.73 0.38 6.58
C GLU A 83 -6.83 1.79 7.18
N MET A 84 -5.94 2.12 8.13
CA MET A 84 -5.86 3.47 8.70
C MET A 84 -5.45 4.50 7.64
N GLU A 85 -4.46 4.17 6.81
CA GLU A 85 -4.02 5.05 5.74
C GLU A 85 -5.13 5.29 4.71
N GLN A 86 -5.88 4.25 4.34
CA GLN A 86 -7.03 4.39 3.45
C GLN A 86 -8.09 5.33 4.05
N LYS A 87 -8.46 5.13 5.32
CA LYS A 87 -9.40 6.01 6.01
C LYS A 87 -8.89 7.45 6.09
N ARG A 88 -7.59 7.63 6.32
CA ARG A 88 -6.94 8.96 6.32
C ARG A 88 -7.08 9.64 4.97
N ARG A 89 -6.86 8.92 3.86
CA ARG A 89 -7.02 9.42 2.49
C ARG A 89 -8.47 9.76 2.14
N GLN A 90 -9.43 8.95 2.59
CA GLN A 90 -10.86 9.19 2.37
C GLN A 90 -11.39 10.41 3.14
N ASN A 91 -10.81 10.72 4.30
CA ASN A 91 -11.20 11.84 5.14
C ASN A 91 -10.44 13.14 4.84
N LEU A 92 -9.50 13.13 3.89
CA LEU A 92 -8.87 14.35 3.40
C LEU A 92 -9.89 15.07 2.50
N PRO A 93 -10.30 16.32 2.81
CA PRO A 93 -11.15 17.08 1.90
C PRO A 93 -10.43 17.24 0.55
N ASP A 94 -11.18 17.23 -0.55
CA ASP A 94 -10.69 17.70 -1.85
C ASP A 94 -10.03 19.05 -1.60
N MET A 95 -8.70 19.10 -1.65
CA MET A 95 -8.01 20.38 -1.66
C MET A 95 -8.41 21.02 -2.98
N PRO A 96 -9.07 22.20 -2.99
CA PRO A 96 -9.26 22.91 -4.23
C PRO A 96 -7.87 23.07 -4.84
N GLU A 97 -7.69 22.59 -6.07
CA GLU A 97 -6.54 22.98 -6.89
C GLU A 97 -6.47 24.49 -6.77
N GLY A 98 -5.42 24.99 -6.12
CA GLY A 98 -5.30 26.41 -5.86
C GLY A 98 -5.33 27.11 -7.20
N ASP A 99 -6.45 27.79 -7.49
CA ASP A 99 -6.50 28.94 -8.37
C ASP A 99 -5.34 29.84 -7.95
N SER A 100 -4.24 29.71 -8.69
CA SER A 100 -3.16 30.68 -8.70
C SER A 100 -3.46 31.62 -9.86
N ASP A 101 -4.60 32.31 -9.75
CA ASP A 101 -4.85 33.56 -10.47
C ASP A 101 -4.05 34.65 -9.74
N GLU A 102 -2.87 34.99 -10.26
CA GLU A 102 -2.41 36.35 -10.60
C GLU A 102 -0.97 36.37 -11.13
#